data_AF-A0A959UGY6-F1
#
_entry.id   AF-A0A959UGY6-F1
#
_cell.length_a   1.000
_cell.length_b   1.000
_cell.length_c   1.000
_cell.angle_alpha   90.00
_cell.angle_beta   90.00
_cell.angle_gamma   90.00
#
_symmetry.space_group_name_H-M   'P 1'
#
loop_
_entity.id
_entity.type
_entity.pdbx_description
1 polymer ?
#
loop_
_entity_poly.entity_id
_entity_poly.type
_entity_poly.pdbx_seq_one_letter_code
_entity_poly.pdbx_strand_id
1 'polypeptide(L)'
;METKKLFIRLRILLNDVIDFNKGAFFGIRALDPEVIRLWEEYNEIRNLLAQSYPLMFREFPQLECPDPYLATSNSFYYEGTMIYKPEHFATLRLELEKMLETLAMVGKRESA
;
A
#
# COMPACT_ATOMS: atom_id res chain seq x y z
N MET A 1 -0.07 22.10 -7.92
CA MET A 1 -0.97 22.09 -6.73
C MET A 1 -1.54 20.69 -6.47
N GLU A 2 -1.82 19.92 -7.52
CA GLU A 2 -2.33 18.54 -7.46
C GLU A 2 -1.29 17.50 -7.02
N THR A 3 -0.05 17.62 -7.52
CA THR A 3 1.11 16.78 -7.18
C THR A 3 1.41 16.77 -5.68
N LYS A 4 1.33 17.94 -5.02
CA LYS A 4 1.52 18.07 -3.57
C LYS A 4 0.45 17.33 -2.77
N LYS A 5 -0.80 17.36 -3.24
CA LYS A 5 -1.91 16.61 -2.60
C LYS A 5 -1.69 15.10 -2.74
N LEU A 6 -1.34 14.63 -3.94
CA LEU A 6 -1.05 13.21 -4.19
C LEU A 6 0.16 12.73 -3.39
N PHE A 7 1.20 13.56 -3.23
CA PHE A 7 2.34 13.25 -2.39
C PHE A 7 1.97 13.07 -0.93
N ILE A 8 1.13 13.97 -0.38
CA ILE A 8 0.62 13.84 1.00
C ILE A 8 -0.22 12.58 1.13
N ARG A 9 -1.11 12.31 0.18
CA ARG A 9 -1.98 11.12 0.18
C ARG A 9 -1.18 9.82 0.16
N LEU A 10 -0.16 9.72 -0.69
CA LEU A 10 0.77 8.58 -0.70
C LEU A 10 1.53 8.40 0.61
N ARG A 11 1.95 9.50 1.26
CA ARG A 11 2.64 9.42 2.56
C ARG A 11 1.73 8.93 3.67
N ILE A 12 0.47 9.36 3.68
CA ILE A 12 -0.53 8.87 4.64
C ILE A 12 -0.72 7.37 4.42
N LEU A 13 -1.01 6.96 3.19
CA LEU A 13 -1.18 5.54 2.84
C LEU A 13 0.04 4.69 3.19
N LEU A 14 1.26 5.17 2.95
CA LEU A 14 2.48 4.45 3.35
C LEU A 14 2.56 4.27 4.87
N ASN A 15 2.21 5.29 5.66
CA ASN A 15 2.20 5.17 7.12
C ASN A 15 1.14 4.16 7.58
N ASP A 16 -0.06 4.20 6.99
CA ASP A 16 -1.12 3.26 7.31
C ASP A 16 -0.66 1.82 6.99
N VAL A 17 -0.09 1.58 5.81
CA VAL A 17 0.49 0.27 5.44
C VAL A 17 1.57 -0.17 6.43
N ILE A 18 2.42 0.74 6.91
CA ILE A 18 3.45 0.42 7.91
C ILE A 18 2.81 0.04 9.25
N ASP A 19 1.75 0.72 9.66
CA ASP A 19 1.09 0.44 10.94
C ASP A 19 0.27 -0.86 10.88
N PHE A 20 -0.41 -1.13 9.76
CA PHE A 20 -1.01 -2.45 9.49
C PHE A 20 0.07 -3.54 9.42
N ASN A 21 1.21 -3.31 8.77
CA ASN A 21 2.31 -4.27 8.73
C ASN A 21 2.84 -4.61 10.13
N LYS A 22 3.00 -3.61 11.01
CA LYS A 22 3.37 -3.81 12.42
C LYS A 22 2.29 -4.57 13.18
N GLY A 23 1.02 -4.20 13.00
CA GLY A 23 -0.12 -4.89 13.61
C GLY A 23 -0.20 -6.36 13.19
N ALA A 24 0.19 -6.67 11.95
CA ALA A 24 0.19 -8.03 11.41
C ALA A 24 1.17 -8.98 12.10
N PHE A 25 2.20 -8.49 12.80
CA PHE A 25 3.04 -9.35 13.67
C PHE A 25 2.26 -9.90 14.86
N PHE A 26 1.27 -9.14 15.32
CA PHE A 26 0.32 -9.58 16.32
C PHE A 26 -0.91 -10.20 15.69
N GLY A 27 -0.99 -10.24 14.35
CA GLY A 27 -2.06 -10.71 13.46
C GLY A 27 -3.17 -9.68 13.25
N ILE A 28 -3.57 -9.50 11.99
CA ILE A 28 -4.73 -8.69 11.63
C ILE A 28 -5.79 -9.62 11.07
N ARG A 29 -7.01 -9.55 11.60
CA ARG A 29 -8.10 -10.40 11.12
C ARG A 29 -8.46 -10.03 9.69
N ALA A 30 -8.69 -11.04 8.86
CA ALA A 30 -9.07 -10.85 7.46
C ALA A 30 -10.40 -10.08 7.25
N LEU A 31 -11.23 -10.03 8.30
CA LEU A 31 -12.51 -9.34 8.29
C LEU A 31 -12.37 -7.81 8.38
N ASP A 32 -11.17 -7.28 8.57
CA ASP A 32 -10.94 -5.84 8.64
C ASP A 32 -11.00 -5.24 7.23
N PRO A 33 -12.08 -4.49 6.88
CA PRO A 33 -12.24 -3.91 5.56
C PRO A 33 -11.16 -2.88 5.25
N GLU A 34 -10.55 -2.27 6.28
CA GLU A 34 -9.50 -1.28 6.10
C GLU A 34 -8.27 -1.89 5.43
N VAL A 35 -8.03 -3.20 5.59
CA VAL A 35 -6.94 -3.89 4.89
C VAL A 35 -7.14 -3.80 3.38
N ILE A 36 -8.29 -4.23 2.87
CA ILE A 36 -8.58 -4.22 1.41
C ILE A 36 -8.47 -2.79 0.84
N ARG A 37 -8.95 -1.80 1.60
CA ARG A 37 -8.90 -0.38 1.20
C ARG A 37 -7.49 0.12 0.93
N LEU A 38 -6.45 -0.42 1.58
CA LEU A 38 -5.06 -0.03 1.31
C LEU A 38 -4.64 -0.32 -0.14
N TRP A 39 -5.05 -1.47 -0.69
CA TRP A 39 -4.74 -1.85 -2.07
C TRP A 39 -5.59 -1.07 -3.07
N GLU A 40 -6.87 -0.86 -2.75
CA GLU A 40 -7.77 -0.04 -3.57
C GLU A 40 -7.25 1.40 -3.68
N GLU A 41 -6.85 2.00 -2.57
CA GLU A 41 -6.34 3.37 -2.54
C GLU A 41 -5.00 3.48 -3.27
N TYR A 42 -4.11 2.49 -3.13
CA TYR A 42 -2.89 2.44 -3.93
C TYR A 42 -3.20 2.46 -5.43
N ASN A 43 -4.11 1.60 -5.89
CA ASN A 43 -4.48 1.49 -7.30
C ASN A 43 -5.15 2.79 -7.80
N GLU A 44 -5.99 3.43 -6.98
CA GLU A 44 -6.60 4.72 -7.30
C GLU A 44 -5.53 5.79 -7.52
N ILE A 45 -4.62 5.97 -6.56
CA ILE A 45 -3.56 6.98 -6.64
C ILE A 45 -2.63 6.69 -7.82
N ARG A 46 -2.25 5.42 -8.02
CA ARG A 46 -1.46 4.96 -9.16
C ARG A 46 -2.11 5.37 -10.48
N ASN A 47 -3.42 5.17 -10.62
CA ASN A 47 -4.13 5.50 -11.85
C ASN A 47 -4.20 7.02 -12.07
N LEU A 48 -4.43 7.82 -11.03
CA LEU A 48 -4.37 9.28 -11.12
C LEU A 48 -2.99 9.77 -11.56
N LEU A 49 -1.93 9.22 -10.96
CA LEU A 49 -0.55 9.57 -11.31
C LEU A 49 -0.17 9.11 -12.72
N ALA A 50 -0.63 7.95 -13.16
CA ALA A 50 -0.43 7.49 -14.53
C ALA A 50 -1.18 8.35 -15.57
N GLN A 51 -2.29 8.99 -15.20
CA GLN A 51 -2.97 9.96 -16.06
C GLN A 51 -2.22 11.28 -16.14
N SER A 52 -1.75 11.80 -15.01
CA SER A 52 -1.03 13.09 -14.97
C SER A 52 0.41 13.01 -15.49
N TYR A 53 1.11 11.90 -15.23
CA TYR A 53 2.54 11.71 -15.53
C TYR A 53 2.80 10.30 -16.13
N PRO A 54 2.22 9.98 -17.30
CA PRO A 54 2.21 8.62 -17.85
C PRO A 54 3.59 8.00 -18.05
N LEU A 55 4.58 8.79 -18.49
CA LEU A 55 5.93 8.29 -18.76
C LEU A 55 6.66 7.81 -17.50
N MET A 56 6.26 8.25 -16.31
CA MET A 56 6.90 7.88 -15.05
C MET A 56 6.11 6.84 -14.26
N PHE A 57 4.77 6.82 -14.39
CA PHE A 57 3.92 6.01 -13.52
C PHE A 57 3.22 4.83 -14.22
N ARG A 58 3.28 4.72 -15.55
CA ARG A 58 2.65 3.60 -16.27
C ARG A 58 3.29 2.24 -15.95
N GLU A 59 4.57 2.24 -15.57
CA GLU A 59 5.32 1.02 -15.22
C GLU A 59 4.94 0.46 -13.84
N PHE A 60 4.30 1.24 -12.96
CA PHE A 60 3.84 0.74 -11.68
C PHE A 60 2.69 -0.27 -11.88
N PRO A 61 2.77 -1.45 -11.25
CA PRO A 61 1.75 -2.48 -11.41
C PRO A 61 0.44 -2.06 -10.74
N GLN A 62 -0.67 -2.65 -11.17
CA GLN A 62 -1.84 -2.75 -10.30
C GLN A 62 -1.61 -3.91 -9.34
N LEU A 63 -1.98 -3.72 -8.07
CA LEU A 63 -1.80 -4.72 -7.04
C LEU A 63 -3.15 -5.24 -6.57
N GLU A 64 -3.26 -6.55 -6.42
CA GLU A 64 -4.42 -7.19 -5.81
C GLU A 64 -4.14 -7.43 -4.32
N CYS A 65 -5.19 -7.31 -3.50
CA CYS A 65 -5.10 -7.68 -2.09
C CYS A 65 -4.84 -9.20 -2.02
N PRO A 66 -3.77 -9.66 -1.38
CA PRO A 66 -3.46 -11.08 -1.30
C PRO A 66 -4.48 -11.81 -0.42
N ASP A 67 -4.64 -13.11 -0.65
CA ASP A 67 -5.49 -13.92 0.23
C ASP A 67 -4.92 -13.97 1.66
N PRO A 68 -5.77 -13.89 2.69
CA PRO A 68 -5.32 -14.05 4.06
C PRO A 68 -4.90 -15.50 4.34
N TYR A 69 -4.08 -15.68 5.37
CA TYR A 69 -3.58 -16.97 5.81
C TYR A 69 -4.50 -17.59 6.87
N LEU A 70 -4.72 -18.90 6.80
CA LEU A 70 -5.44 -19.65 7.84
C LEU A 70 -4.53 -19.90 9.04
N ALA A 71 -4.84 -19.31 10.20
CA ALA A 71 -4.08 -19.52 11.42
C ALA A 71 -4.02 -21.01 11.79
N THR A 72 -2.80 -21.51 11.97
CA THR A 72 -2.51 -22.89 12.40
C THR A 72 -2.38 -22.96 13.93
N SER A 73 -2.23 -24.17 14.46
CA SER A 73 -2.02 -24.43 15.90
C SER A 73 -0.82 -23.71 16.53
N ASN A 74 0.15 -23.26 15.72
CA ASN A 74 1.32 -22.50 16.16
C ASN A 74 1.10 -20.98 16.14
N SER A 75 -0.11 -20.52 15.84
CA SER A 75 -0.47 -19.10 15.81
C SER A 75 -0.89 -18.61 17.20
N PHE A 76 -0.76 -17.31 17.45
CA PHE A 76 -1.38 -16.63 18.61
C PHE A 76 -2.91 -16.57 18.50
N TYR A 77 -3.47 -16.94 17.35
CA TYR A 77 -4.91 -16.92 17.06
C TYR A 77 -5.54 -18.30 17.24
N TYR A 78 -6.86 -18.32 17.46
CA TYR A 78 -7.63 -19.55 17.34
C TYR A 78 -7.42 -20.18 15.97
N GLU A 79 -7.11 -21.48 15.96
CA GLU A 79 -6.96 -22.26 14.74
C GLU A 79 -8.20 -22.08 13.84
N GLY A 80 -7.95 -21.91 12.54
CA GLY A 80 -9.02 -21.64 11.58
C GLY A 80 -9.39 -20.16 11.41
N THR A 81 -8.75 -19.24 12.13
CA THR A 81 -8.94 -17.79 11.92
C THR A 81 -8.16 -17.31 10.69
N MET A 82 -8.81 -16.59 9.78
CA MET A 82 -8.13 -15.95 8.65
C MET A 82 -7.41 -14.66 9.10
N ILE A 83 -6.11 -14.58 8.85
CA ILE A 83 -5.25 -13.47 9.27
C ILE A 83 -4.31 -12.98 8.16
N TYR A 84 -4.01 -11.69 8.16
CA TYR A 84 -2.90 -11.15 7.40
C TYR A 84 -1.60 -11.19 8.22
N LYS A 85 -0.50 -11.50 7.54
CA LYS A 85 0.86 -11.49 8.09
C LYS A 85 1.67 -10.34 7.46
N PRO A 86 2.80 -9.94 8.07
CA PRO A 86 3.60 -8.82 7.56
C PRO A 86 4.00 -8.96 6.08
N GLU A 87 4.32 -10.17 5.62
CA GLU A 87 4.71 -10.44 4.23
C GLU A 87 3.64 -10.04 3.21
N HIS A 88 2.35 -10.05 3.57
CA HIS A 88 1.27 -9.64 2.69
C HIS A 88 1.36 -8.15 2.33
N PHE A 89 1.86 -7.32 3.23
CA PHE A 89 1.97 -5.87 3.03
C PHE A 89 3.31 -5.42 2.42
N ALA A 90 4.29 -6.33 2.32
CA ALA A 90 5.64 -5.99 1.91
C ALA A 90 5.71 -5.42 0.49
N THR A 91 5.01 -6.04 -0.46
CA THR A 91 4.93 -5.56 -1.85
C THR A 91 4.27 -4.19 -1.94
N LEU A 92 3.13 -4.01 -1.26
CA LEU A 92 2.40 -2.75 -1.26
C LEU A 92 3.26 -1.60 -0.72
N ARG A 93 3.96 -1.85 0.40
CA ARG A 93 4.88 -0.89 0.99
C ARG A 93 6.00 -0.48 0.02
N LEU A 94 6.66 -1.46 -0.60
CA LEU A 94 7.77 -1.22 -1.52
C LEU A 94 7.33 -0.35 -2.72
N GLU A 95 6.17 -0.64 -3.29
CA GLU A 95 5.66 0.11 -4.43
C GLU A 95 5.24 1.54 -4.04
N LEU A 96 4.70 1.76 -2.84
CA LEU A 96 4.43 3.09 -2.31
C LEU A 96 5.70 3.91 -2.10
N GLU A 97 6.75 3.31 -1.55
CA GLU A 97 8.06 3.95 -1.37
C GLU A 97 8.65 4.39 -2.72
N LYS A 98 8.68 3.50 -3.72
CA LYS A 98 9.11 3.83 -5.09
C LYS A 98 8.27 4.94 -5.74
N MET A 99 6.95 4.93 -5.52
CA MET A 99 6.04 5.91 -6.08
C MET A 99 6.27 7.30 -5.49
N LEU A 100 6.54 7.38 -4.18
CA LEU A 100 6.92 8.62 -3.50
C LEU A 100 8.25 9.18 -4.01
N GLU A 101 9.27 8.33 -4.19
CA GLU A 101 10.55 8.72 -4.77
C GLU A 101 10.38 9.29 -6.18
N THR A 102 9.60 8.60 -7.02
CA THR A 102 9.30 9.04 -8.38
C THR A 102 8.56 10.38 -8.40
N LEU A 103 7.56 10.55 -7.53
CA LEU A 103 6.80 11.79 -7.42
C LEU A 103 7.65 12.96 -6.90
N ALA A 104 8.63 12.69 -6.04
CA ALA A 104 9.58 13.71 -5.60
C ALA A 104 10.47 14.22 -6.76
N MET A 105 10.81 13.36 -7.72
CA MET A 105 11.55 13.77 -8.93
C MET A 105 10.72 14.69 -9.82
N VAL A 106 9.41 14.43 -9.94
CA VAL A 106 8.47 15.31 -10.66
C VAL A 106 8.47 16.71 -10.05
N GLY A 107 8.29 16.82 -8.73
CA GLY A 107 8.23 18.12 -8.05
C GLY A 107 9.52 18.94 -8.19
N LYS A 108 10.70 18.29 -8.28
CA LYS A 108 11.98 18.96 -8.55
C LYS A 108 12.05 19.51 -9.99
N ARG A 109 11.52 18.80 -10.98
CA ARG A 109 11.46 19.27 -12.38
C ARG A 109 10.49 20.43 -12.57
N GLU A 110 9.39 20.48 -11.83
CA GLU A 110 8.41 21.58 -11.88
C GLU A 110 8.90 22.88 -11.22
N SER A 111 9.94 22.79 -10.36
CA SER A 111 10.47 23.94 -9.62
C SER A 111 11.74 24.54 -10.25
N ALA A 112 12.24 23.96 -11.34
CA ALA A 112 13.42 24.38 -12.09
C ALA A 112 13.01 25.10 -13.38
#